data_AF-A0A437CI19-F1
#
_entry.id   AF-A0A437CI19-F1
#
_cell.length_a   1.000
_cell.length_b   1.000
_cell.length_c   1.000
_cell.angle_alpha   90.00
_cell.angle_beta   90.00
_cell.angle_gamma   90.00
#
_symmetry.space_group_name_H-M   'P 1'
#
loop_
_entity.id
_entity.type
_entity.pdbx_description
1 polymer ?
#
loop_
_entity_poly.entity_id
_entity_poly.type
_entity_poly.pdbx_seq_one_letter_code
_entity_poly.pdbx_strand_id
1 'polypeptide(L)'
;MDNYKIVLQFLMDKKSTIGYGVMALLTVGGERIFTLVSFQCPCNHEQNLAYGLTFLLGPAAVLLILGFLASMKLWRLYTGCCLRPQKLCPRGNCFGCFRVLLGIFTDACVAPVMWLSVALLNGTFYECAISGVNDKLVVDLFCKNKSLTCQEELARVPCSRSKLPSSDQVELLLMFRAQSQILGWSIIMTAAFVSLVGACYRNCRSEVSYLQLTFWRRYLEKEKQHFDEFTADYANKLAKRNLQSFFEREKPEAMRLPDYKAWEEISAYYNFSKKEECYSILQRYVEMGDKEFTPDMRSVVDIDNENEISTLCQSDNRA
;
A
#
# COMPACT_ATOMS: atom_id res chain seq x y z
N MET A 1 -34.25 8.46 15.97
CA MET A 1 -32.87 8.97 15.91
C MET A 1 -31.85 7.91 16.35
N ASP A 2 -32.23 6.96 17.21
CA ASP A 2 -31.31 5.93 17.75
C ASP A 2 -30.95 4.85 16.73
N ASN A 3 -31.86 4.45 15.84
CA ASN A 3 -31.55 3.51 14.75
C ASN A 3 -30.45 4.04 13.81
N TYR A 4 -30.42 5.36 13.55
CA TYR A 4 -29.37 5.99 12.74
C TYR A 4 -28.03 5.96 13.48
N LYS A 5 -28.01 6.22 14.79
CA LYS A 5 -26.80 6.12 15.61
C LYS A 5 -26.26 4.68 15.65
N ILE A 6 -27.13 3.68 15.78
CA ILE A 6 -26.75 2.26 15.78
C ILE A 6 -26.12 1.87 14.43
N VAL A 7 -26.72 2.29 13.32
CA VAL A 7 -26.16 2.04 11.98
C VAL A 7 -24.83 2.78 11.82
N LEU A 8 -24.74 4.05 12.23
CA LEU A 8 -23.50 4.82 12.15
C LEU A 8 -22.38 4.17 12.98
N GLN A 9 -22.70 3.70 14.18
CA GLN A 9 -21.76 3.03 15.08
C GLN A 9 -21.29 1.70 14.48
N PHE A 10 -22.18 0.92 13.87
CA PHE A 10 -21.82 -0.28 13.12
C PHE A 10 -20.90 0.03 11.92
N LEU A 11 -21.21 1.08 11.15
CA LEU A 11 -20.37 1.52 10.02
C LEU A 11 -18.98 1.98 10.48
N MET A 12 -18.89 2.65 11.63
CA MET A 12 -17.62 3.09 12.22
C MET A 12 -16.82 1.90 12.76
N ASP A 13 -17.46 0.95 13.45
CA ASP A 13 -16.82 -0.25 13.98
C ASP A 13 -16.26 -1.18 12.89
N LYS A 14 -16.86 -1.18 11.69
CA LYS A 14 -16.48 -2.02 10.55
C LYS A 14 -15.93 -1.24 9.37
N LYS A 15 -15.52 0.02 9.57
CA LYS A 15 -15.10 0.96 8.52
C LYS A 15 -14.10 0.35 7.53
N SER A 16 -13.09 -0.37 8.01
CA SER A 16 -12.08 -0.99 7.16
C SER A 16 -12.64 -2.12 6.28
N THR A 17 -13.48 -2.99 6.84
CA THR A 17 -14.10 -4.10 6.10
C THR A 17 -15.08 -3.58 5.03
N ILE A 18 -15.87 -2.56 5.38
CA ILE A 18 -16.79 -1.90 4.45
C ILE A 18 -16.01 -1.20 3.33
N GLY A 19 -14.90 -0.53 3.68
CA GLY A 19 -14.00 0.10 2.72
C GLY A 19 -13.46 -0.91 1.70
N TYR A 20 -13.00 -2.08 2.14
CA TYR A 20 -12.55 -3.14 1.23
C TYR A 20 -13.69 -3.68 0.35
N GLY A 21 -14.89 -3.87 0.91
CA GLY A 21 -16.06 -4.30 0.14
C GLY A 21 -16.46 -3.31 -0.96
N VAL A 22 -16.53 -2.01 -0.64
CA VAL A 22 -16.81 -0.95 -1.62
C VAL A 22 -15.72 -0.89 -2.69
N MET A 23 -14.44 -0.99 -2.29
CA MET A 23 -13.32 -0.98 -3.22
C MET A 23 -13.37 -2.18 -4.18
N ALA A 24 -13.73 -3.37 -3.69
CA ALA A 24 -13.92 -4.54 -4.54
C ALA A 24 -15.07 -4.35 -5.54
N LEU A 25 -16.22 -3.82 -5.10
CA LEU A 25 -17.36 -3.53 -5.99
C LEU A 25 -17.00 -2.51 -7.07
N LEU A 26 -16.28 -1.43 -6.70
CA LEU A 26 -15.79 -0.43 -7.65
C LEU A 26 -14.80 -1.03 -8.65
N THR A 27 -13.95 -1.94 -8.20
CA THR A 27 -12.98 -2.63 -9.07
C THR A 27 -13.70 -3.51 -10.10
N VAL A 28 -14.71 -4.26 -9.68
CA VAL A 28 -15.54 -5.07 -10.59
C VAL A 28 -16.31 -4.19 -11.57
N GLY A 29 -16.92 -3.11 -11.09
CA GLY A 29 -17.64 -2.16 -11.96
C GLY A 29 -16.71 -1.48 -12.97
N GLY A 30 -15.54 -1.02 -12.51
CA GLY A 30 -14.52 -0.38 -13.34
C GLY A 30 -14.00 -1.31 -14.43
N GLU A 31 -13.64 -2.56 -14.08
CA GLU A 31 -13.19 -3.57 -15.04
C GLU A 31 -14.25 -3.81 -16.12
N ARG A 32 -15.51 -3.99 -15.72
CA ARG A 32 -16.62 -4.19 -16.66
C ARG A 32 -16.80 -3.01 -17.60
N ILE A 33 -16.68 -1.78 -17.12
CA ILE A 33 -16.77 -0.58 -17.97
C ILE A 33 -15.61 -0.55 -18.98
N PHE A 34 -14.37 -0.76 -18.55
CA PHE A 34 -13.22 -0.76 -19.46
C PHE A 34 -13.32 -1.84 -20.53
N THR A 35 -13.72 -3.06 -20.14
CA THR A 35 -13.88 -4.17 -21.06
C THR A 35 -15.01 -3.93 -22.06
N LEU A 36 -16.16 -3.39 -21.64
CA LEU A 36 -17.32 -3.21 -22.52
C LEU A 36 -17.23 -1.97 -23.40
N VAL A 37 -16.61 -0.89 -22.92
CA VAL A 37 -16.68 0.42 -23.59
C VAL A 37 -15.42 0.72 -24.41
N SER A 38 -14.25 0.27 -23.97
CA SER A 38 -12.97 0.72 -24.56
C SER A 38 -12.13 -0.40 -25.16
N PHE A 39 -12.31 -1.65 -24.71
CA PHE A 39 -11.40 -2.71 -25.10
C PHE A 39 -11.86 -3.45 -26.35
N GLN A 40 -11.11 -3.30 -27.44
CA GLN A 40 -11.21 -4.12 -28.64
C GLN A 40 -9.80 -4.57 -29.03
N CYS A 41 -9.56 -5.88 -29.07
CA CYS A 41 -8.24 -6.39 -29.44
C CYS A 41 -7.95 -6.06 -30.92
N PRO A 42 -6.76 -5.52 -31.27
CA PRO A 42 -6.46 -5.08 -32.63
C PRO A 42 -6.24 -6.22 -33.63
N CYS A 43 -6.11 -7.47 -33.15
CA CYS A 43 -5.92 -8.67 -33.97
C CYS A 43 -4.64 -8.63 -34.82
N ASN A 44 -3.61 -7.93 -34.32
CA ASN A 44 -2.34 -7.75 -34.98
C ASN A 44 -1.22 -8.34 -34.10
N HIS A 45 -0.41 -9.20 -34.69
CA HIS A 45 0.62 -9.98 -34.02
C HIS A 45 1.58 -9.12 -33.19
N GLU A 46 2.00 -7.96 -33.72
CA GLU A 46 2.95 -7.08 -33.03
C GLU A 46 2.31 -6.22 -31.91
N GLN A 47 1.01 -5.94 -32.00
CA GLN A 47 0.34 -4.98 -31.11
C GLN A 47 -0.49 -5.65 -30.02
N ASN A 48 -0.95 -6.88 -30.23
CA ASN A 48 -1.82 -7.62 -29.30
C ASN A 48 -1.20 -7.73 -27.90
N LEU A 49 0.09 -8.09 -27.80
CA LEU A 49 0.80 -8.21 -26.53
C LEU A 49 0.85 -6.88 -25.78
N ALA A 50 1.35 -5.83 -26.44
CA ALA A 50 1.48 -4.50 -25.83
C ALA A 50 0.11 -3.92 -25.45
N TYR A 51 -0.90 -4.07 -26.31
CA TYR A 51 -2.25 -3.57 -26.06
C TYR A 51 -2.92 -4.28 -24.88
N GLY A 52 -2.92 -5.62 -24.87
CA GLY A 52 -3.49 -6.41 -23.78
C GLY A 52 -2.79 -6.15 -22.44
N LEU A 53 -1.45 -6.10 -22.43
CA LEU A 53 -0.70 -5.77 -21.21
C LEU A 53 -0.92 -4.35 -20.72
N THR A 54 -1.12 -3.38 -21.62
CA THR A 54 -1.40 -1.98 -21.23
C THR A 54 -2.72 -1.88 -20.48
N PHE A 55 -3.78 -2.54 -20.95
CA PHE A 55 -5.07 -2.56 -20.26
C PHE A 55 -5.05 -3.40 -18.97
N LEU A 56 -4.19 -4.43 -18.91
CA LEU A 56 -4.02 -5.23 -17.71
C LEU A 56 -3.22 -4.49 -16.61
N LEU A 57 -2.04 -3.95 -16.95
CA LEU A 57 -1.08 -3.37 -15.99
C LEU A 57 -1.24 -1.85 -15.82
N GLY A 58 -1.74 -1.14 -16.83
CA GLY A 58 -1.88 0.32 -16.80
C GLY A 58 -2.75 0.81 -15.64
N PRO A 59 -4.00 0.33 -15.50
CA PRO A 59 -4.85 0.70 -14.36
C PRO A 59 -4.25 0.27 -13.03
N ALA A 60 -3.58 -0.88 -12.96
CA ALA A 60 -2.86 -1.32 -11.75
C ALA A 60 -1.76 -0.33 -11.35
N ALA A 61 -0.98 0.17 -12.31
CA ALA A 61 0.07 1.17 -12.06
C ALA A 61 -0.52 2.51 -11.59
N VAL A 62 -1.61 2.98 -12.21
CA VAL A 62 -2.30 4.20 -11.78
C VAL A 62 -2.84 4.05 -10.35
N LEU A 63 -3.49 2.91 -10.04
CA LEU A 63 -3.98 2.62 -8.69
C LEU A 63 -2.85 2.55 -7.66
N LEU A 64 -1.68 2.03 -8.04
CA LEU A 64 -0.51 1.99 -7.16
C LEU A 64 -0.01 3.40 -6.83
N ILE A 65 0.08 4.28 -7.84
CA ILE A 65 0.48 5.68 -7.65
C ILE A 65 -0.53 6.40 -6.72
N LEU A 66 -1.83 6.23 -6.97
CA LEU A 66 -2.87 6.79 -6.11
C LEU A 66 -2.79 6.25 -4.67
N GLY A 67 -2.47 4.96 -4.51
CA GLY A 67 -2.24 4.33 -3.22
C GLY A 67 -1.08 4.96 -2.44
N PHE A 68 0.02 5.28 -3.12
CA PHE A 68 1.12 6.02 -2.50
C PHE A 68 0.72 7.46 -2.13
N LEU A 69 0.06 8.18 -3.03
CA LEU A 69 -0.38 9.56 -2.79
C LEU A 69 -1.39 9.67 -1.63
N ALA A 70 -2.22 8.65 -1.41
CA ALA A 70 -3.16 8.60 -0.30
C ALA A 70 -2.51 8.20 1.05
N SER A 71 -1.24 7.78 1.07
CA SER A 71 -0.60 7.23 2.26
C SER A 71 -0.06 8.32 3.20
N MET A 72 -0.76 8.58 4.30
CA MET A 72 -0.29 9.49 5.36
C MET A 72 1.06 9.05 5.96
N LYS A 73 1.34 7.74 6.01
CA LYS A 73 2.62 7.21 6.50
C LYS A 73 3.77 7.60 5.58
N LEU A 74 3.54 7.59 4.26
CA LEU A 74 4.51 8.03 3.26
C LEU A 74 4.81 9.53 3.43
N TRP A 75 3.78 10.36 3.55
CA TRP A 75 3.95 11.80 3.73
C TRP A 75 4.68 12.14 5.03
N ARG A 76 4.36 11.47 6.14
CA ARG A 76 5.07 11.65 7.42
C ARG A 76 6.56 11.29 7.31
N LEU A 77 6.89 10.30 6.48
CA LEU A 77 8.26 9.89 6.24
C LEU A 77 9.02 10.89 5.35
N TYR A 78 8.42 11.32 4.24
CA TYR A 78 9.08 12.18 3.25
C TYR A 78 9.11 13.67 3.61
N THR A 79 8.10 14.17 4.35
CA THR A 79 8.01 15.60 4.69
C THR A 79 9.19 16.00 5.58
N GLY A 80 10.05 16.90 5.09
CA GLY A 80 11.25 17.34 5.80
C GLY A 80 12.49 16.45 5.62
N CYS A 81 12.46 15.46 4.71
CA CYS A 81 13.61 14.59 4.42
C CYS A 81 14.85 15.35 3.94
N CYS A 82 14.70 16.34 3.05
CA CYS A 82 15.82 17.14 2.54
C CYS A 82 16.52 17.99 3.61
N LEU A 83 15.84 18.27 4.72
CA LEU A 83 16.40 19.05 5.84
C LEU A 83 17.11 18.16 6.86
N ARG A 84 16.66 16.92 7.04
CA ARG A 84 17.31 15.92 7.92
C ARG A 84 17.15 14.49 7.35
N PRO A 85 18.08 14.01 6.50
CA PRO A 85 17.97 12.69 5.87
C PRO A 85 18.02 11.52 6.88
N GLN A 86 18.58 11.76 8.07
CA GLN A 86 18.60 10.80 9.19
C GLN A 86 17.21 10.51 9.81
N LYS A 87 16.13 11.19 9.38
CA LYS A 87 14.76 10.86 9.77
C LYS A 87 14.22 9.60 9.06
N LEU A 88 14.68 9.33 7.83
CA LEU A 88 14.24 8.15 7.08
C LEU A 88 14.91 6.88 7.61
N CYS A 89 16.23 6.90 7.68
CA CYS A 89 17.01 5.80 8.21
C CYS A 89 18.05 6.35 9.21
N PRO A 90 17.89 6.09 10.52
CA PRO A 90 18.95 6.33 11.50
C PRO A 90 20.22 5.55 11.11
N ARG A 91 21.41 6.09 11.40
CA ARG A 91 22.68 5.39 11.14
C ARG A 91 22.63 4.02 11.85
N GLY A 92 22.81 2.95 11.07
CA GLY A 92 22.86 1.57 11.58
C GLY A 92 21.57 0.74 11.49
N ASN A 93 20.39 1.33 11.20
CA ASN A 93 19.12 0.58 11.19
C ASN A 93 18.46 0.48 9.79
N CYS A 94 19.20 -0.06 8.82
CA CYS A 94 18.68 -0.28 7.46
C CYS A 94 17.46 -1.22 7.44
N PHE A 95 17.42 -2.21 8.34
CA PHE A 95 16.34 -3.20 8.42
C PHE A 95 15.01 -2.57 8.87
N GLY A 96 15.03 -1.69 9.88
CA GLY A 96 13.85 -0.94 10.31
C GLY A 96 13.30 -0.04 9.19
N CYS A 97 14.19 0.64 8.47
CA CYS A 97 13.84 1.49 7.33
C CYS A 97 13.13 0.69 6.23
N PHE A 98 13.70 -0.46 5.85
CA PHE A 98 13.12 -1.37 4.87
C PHE A 98 11.75 -1.90 5.31
N ARG A 99 11.59 -2.27 6.59
CA ARG A 99 10.31 -2.76 7.13
C ARG A 99 9.20 -1.72 7.03
N VAL A 100 9.50 -0.44 7.28
CA VAL A 100 8.52 0.66 7.16
C VAL A 100 8.14 0.88 5.70
N LEU A 101 9.11 0.94 4.78
CA LEU A 101 8.86 1.11 3.35
C LEU A 101 8.07 -0.07 2.78
N LEU A 102 8.41 -1.30 3.16
CA LEU A 102 7.67 -2.49 2.77
C LEU A 102 6.22 -2.43 3.27
N GLY A 103 5.99 -1.98 4.50
CA GLY A 103 4.65 -1.77 5.03
C GLY A 103 3.83 -0.75 4.22
N ILE A 104 4.44 0.36 3.81
CA ILE A 104 3.79 1.36 2.95
C ILE A 104 3.48 0.77 1.57
N PHE A 105 4.41 0.03 0.99
CA PHE A 105 4.23 -0.65 -0.29
C PHE A 105 3.09 -1.68 -0.23
N THR A 106 3.06 -2.52 0.81
CA THR A 106 1.99 -3.53 0.98
C THR A 106 0.62 -2.88 1.14
N ASP A 107 0.53 -1.75 1.85
CA ASP A 107 -0.73 -1.01 2.01
C ASP A 107 -1.20 -0.42 0.65
N ALA A 108 -0.28 0.06 -0.19
CA ALA A 108 -0.59 0.62 -1.51
C ALA A 108 -0.93 -0.44 -2.57
N CYS A 109 -0.43 -1.67 -2.44
CA CYS A 109 -0.66 -2.76 -3.40
C CYS A 109 -2.05 -3.40 -3.35
N VAL A 110 -2.89 -3.08 -2.36
CA VAL A 110 -4.22 -3.70 -2.21
C VAL A 110 -5.09 -3.47 -3.45
N ALA A 111 -5.24 -2.22 -3.90
CA ALA A 111 -6.06 -1.90 -5.07
C ALA A 111 -5.51 -2.50 -6.39
N PRO A 112 -4.19 -2.40 -6.69
CA PRO A 112 -3.59 -3.08 -7.84
C PRO A 112 -3.83 -4.59 -7.87
N VAL A 113 -3.66 -5.29 -6.74
CA VAL A 113 -3.86 -6.74 -6.66
C VAL A 113 -5.31 -7.12 -6.91
N MET A 114 -6.26 -6.36 -6.37
CA MET A 114 -7.68 -6.58 -6.64
C MET A 114 -8.03 -6.35 -8.12
N TRP A 115 -7.52 -5.28 -8.73
CA TRP A 115 -7.70 -5.03 -10.16
C TRP A 115 -7.19 -6.19 -11.01
N LEU A 116 -5.95 -6.62 -10.79
CA LEU A 116 -5.35 -7.72 -11.54
C LEU A 116 -6.14 -9.02 -11.37
N SER A 117 -6.62 -9.30 -10.16
CA SER A 117 -7.45 -10.48 -9.88
C SER A 117 -8.75 -10.46 -10.69
N VAL A 118 -9.48 -9.33 -10.68
CA VAL A 118 -10.74 -9.20 -11.43
C VAL A 118 -10.50 -9.24 -12.94
N ALA A 119 -9.51 -8.51 -13.44
CA ALA A 119 -9.18 -8.48 -14.86
C ALA A 119 -8.77 -9.86 -15.41
N LEU A 120 -7.97 -10.62 -14.65
CA LEU A 120 -7.55 -11.98 -15.02
C LEU A 120 -8.69 -12.99 -14.92
N LEU A 121 -9.61 -12.85 -13.96
CA LEU A 121 -10.79 -13.71 -13.89
C LEU A 121 -11.75 -13.49 -15.06
N ASN A 122 -11.87 -12.25 -15.56
CA ASN A 122 -12.64 -11.97 -16.76
C ASN A 122 -11.97 -12.56 -18.01
N GLY A 123 -10.65 -12.38 -18.15
CA GLY A 123 -9.79 -13.06 -19.13
C GLY A 123 -9.55 -12.31 -20.44
N THR A 124 -10.35 -11.31 -20.77
CA THR A 124 -10.32 -10.62 -22.08
C THR A 124 -8.98 -9.94 -22.39
N PHE A 125 -8.38 -9.26 -21.42
CA PHE A 125 -7.08 -8.59 -21.62
C PHE A 125 -5.94 -9.61 -21.78
N TYR A 126 -6.00 -10.72 -21.03
CA TYR A 126 -5.01 -11.79 -21.10
C TYR A 126 -5.10 -12.54 -22.42
N GLU A 127 -6.31 -12.90 -22.87
CA GLU A 127 -6.57 -13.53 -24.18
C GLU A 127 -5.95 -12.73 -25.33
N CYS A 128 -6.13 -11.41 -25.33
CA CYS A 128 -5.50 -10.55 -26.32
C CYS A 128 -3.97 -10.53 -26.16
N ALA A 129 -3.44 -10.39 -24.94
CA ALA A 129 -2.01 -10.31 -24.71
C ALA A 129 -1.26 -11.59 -25.12
N ILE A 130 -1.75 -12.77 -24.69
CA ILE A 130 -1.10 -14.06 -24.93
C ILE A 130 -1.12 -14.43 -26.42
N SER A 131 -2.13 -13.98 -27.17
CA SER A 131 -2.22 -14.22 -28.62
C SER A 131 -1.14 -13.52 -29.45
N GLY A 132 -0.48 -12.49 -28.91
CA GLY A 132 0.62 -11.77 -29.54
C GLY A 132 2.01 -12.14 -29.00
N VAL A 133 2.13 -13.25 -28.26
CA VAL A 133 3.42 -13.72 -27.74
C VAL A 133 4.17 -14.49 -28.82
N ASN A 134 5.43 -14.11 -29.04
CA ASN A 134 6.29 -14.69 -30.08
C ASN A 134 7.32 -15.69 -29.53
N ASP A 135 7.16 -16.09 -28.27
CA ASP A 135 8.03 -17.07 -27.63
C ASP A 135 7.70 -18.47 -28.17
N LYS A 136 8.67 -19.11 -28.83
CA LYS A 136 8.51 -20.43 -29.44
C LYS A 136 8.02 -21.48 -28.43
N LEU A 137 8.49 -21.43 -27.18
CA LEU A 137 8.11 -22.41 -26.16
C LEU A 137 6.66 -22.24 -25.73
N VAL A 138 6.21 -20.99 -25.59
CA VAL A 138 4.82 -20.67 -25.24
C VAL A 138 3.88 -20.98 -26.40
N VAL A 139 4.26 -20.63 -27.62
CA VAL A 139 3.46 -20.86 -28.83
C VAL A 139 3.34 -22.36 -29.13
N ASP A 140 4.41 -23.14 -29.00
CA ASP A 140 4.39 -24.60 -29.20
C ASP A 140 3.51 -25.32 -28.17
N LEU A 141 3.35 -24.76 -26.96
CA LEU A 141 2.45 -25.30 -25.94
C LEU A 141 0.98 -25.22 -26.39
N PHE A 142 0.58 -24.11 -27.03
CA PHE A 142 -0.79 -23.89 -27.49
C PHE A 142 -1.08 -24.52 -28.85
N CYS A 143 -0.09 -24.51 -29.74
CA CYS A 143 -0.20 -25.07 -31.09
C CYS A 143 0.34 -26.51 -31.18
N LYS A 144 0.43 -27.24 -30.05
CA LYS A 144 0.94 -28.62 -30.03
C LYS A 144 0.11 -29.50 -30.96
N ASN A 145 0.75 -30.14 -31.94
CA ASN A 145 0.13 -30.94 -33.01
C ASN A 145 -0.73 -30.15 -34.02
N LYS A 146 -0.67 -28.81 -34.04
CA LYS A 146 -1.34 -27.97 -35.06
C LYS A 146 -0.31 -27.50 -36.11
N SER A 147 -0.78 -27.11 -37.30
CA SER A 147 0.11 -26.70 -38.40
C SER A 147 0.83 -25.38 -38.10
N LEU A 148 1.86 -25.05 -38.89
CA LEU A 148 2.51 -23.71 -38.91
C LEU A 148 1.50 -22.55 -39.02
N THR A 149 0.33 -22.81 -39.62
CA THR A 149 -0.79 -21.87 -39.74
C THR A 149 -1.39 -21.48 -38.38
N CYS A 150 -1.26 -22.32 -37.35
CA CYS A 150 -1.69 -22.00 -35.98
C CYS A 150 -0.89 -20.84 -35.40
N GLN A 151 0.42 -20.81 -35.63
CA GLN A 151 1.30 -19.75 -35.11
C GLN A 151 0.99 -18.41 -35.78
N GLU A 152 0.83 -18.40 -37.11
CA GLU A 152 0.57 -17.19 -37.90
C GLU A 152 -0.81 -16.58 -37.61
N GLU A 153 -1.81 -17.42 -37.32
CA GLU A 153 -3.19 -16.97 -37.12
C GLU A 153 -3.57 -16.81 -35.64
N LEU A 154 -2.68 -17.13 -34.69
CA LEU A 154 -2.92 -17.08 -33.24
C LEU A 154 -3.41 -15.69 -32.79
N ALA A 155 -2.77 -14.63 -33.28
CA ALA A 155 -3.11 -13.24 -32.98
C ALA A 155 -4.53 -12.83 -33.43
N ARG A 156 -5.16 -13.58 -34.33
CA ARG A 156 -6.51 -13.30 -34.84
C ARG A 156 -7.60 -14.12 -34.16
N VAL A 157 -7.23 -15.12 -33.35
CA VAL A 157 -8.17 -15.98 -32.61
C VAL A 157 -9.08 -15.18 -31.67
N PRO A 158 -8.59 -14.22 -30.85
CA PRO A 158 -9.45 -13.39 -29.99
C PRO A 158 -10.52 -12.57 -30.73
N CYS A 159 -10.36 -12.40 -32.03
CA CYS A 159 -11.23 -11.59 -32.87
C CYS A 159 -12.18 -12.41 -33.75
N SER A 160 -12.13 -13.74 -33.67
CA SER A 160 -12.87 -14.66 -34.55
C SER A 160 -12.61 -14.40 -36.05
N ARG A 161 -11.40 -13.92 -36.39
CA ARG A 161 -10.96 -13.60 -37.77
C ARG A 161 -9.86 -14.52 -38.29
N SER A 162 -9.48 -15.54 -37.51
CA SER A 162 -8.46 -16.50 -37.92
C SER A 162 -8.97 -17.44 -39.01
N LYS A 163 -8.07 -17.90 -39.87
CA LYS A 163 -8.36 -18.93 -40.90
C LYS A 163 -8.45 -20.37 -40.36
N LEU A 164 -8.27 -20.55 -39.05
CA LEU A 164 -8.35 -21.86 -38.39
C LEU A 164 -9.78 -22.40 -38.38
N PRO A 165 -9.97 -23.74 -38.33
CA PRO A 165 -11.28 -24.34 -38.08
C PRO A 165 -11.94 -23.74 -36.84
N SER A 166 -13.27 -23.56 -36.86
CA SER A 166 -14.01 -22.96 -35.74
C SER A 166 -13.83 -23.74 -34.43
N SER A 167 -13.71 -25.07 -34.50
CA SER A 167 -13.42 -25.92 -33.33
C SER A 167 -12.07 -25.57 -32.68
N ASP A 168 -11.04 -25.32 -33.48
CA ASP A 168 -9.70 -24.99 -33.00
C ASP A 168 -9.65 -23.60 -32.35
N GLN A 169 -10.39 -22.64 -32.90
CA GLN A 169 -10.50 -21.29 -32.34
C GLN A 169 -11.13 -21.32 -30.96
N VAL A 170 -12.25 -22.05 -30.81
CA VAL A 170 -12.96 -22.18 -29.54
C VAL A 170 -12.09 -22.89 -28.50
N GLU A 171 -11.38 -23.95 -28.90
CA GLU A 171 -10.45 -24.66 -28.01
C GLU A 171 -9.33 -23.73 -27.50
N LEU A 172 -8.68 -22.99 -28.40
CA LEU A 172 -7.61 -22.05 -28.03
C LEU A 172 -8.11 -20.94 -27.10
N LEU A 173 -9.28 -20.36 -27.37
CA LEU A 173 -9.90 -19.36 -26.50
C LEU A 173 -10.20 -19.92 -25.11
N LEU A 174 -10.73 -21.15 -25.02
CA LEU A 174 -10.97 -21.82 -23.75
C LEU A 174 -9.65 -22.04 -22.98
N MET A 175 -8.57 -22.42 -23.67
CA MET A 175 -7.24 -22.57 -23.04
C MET A 175 -6.70 -21.23 -22.50
N PHE A 176 -6.76 -20.16 -23.29
CA PHE A 176 -6.33 -18.82 -22.85
C PHE A 176 -7.12 -18.34 -21.64
N ARG A 177 -8.44 -18.52 -21.69
CA ARG A 177 -9.32 -18.14 -20.59
C ARG A 177 -9.06 -18.94 -19.32
N ALA A 178 -8.88 -20.25 -19.45
CA ALA A 178 -8.55 -21.12 -18.33
C ALA A 178 -7.22 -20.72 -17.68
N GLN A 179 -6.18 -20.45 -18.48
CA GLN A 179 -4.89 -19.97 -17.96
C GLN A 179 -5.03 -18.63 -17.24
N SER A 180 -5.79 -17.69 -17.81
CA SER A 180 -6.05 -16.39 -17.17
C SER A 180 -6.75 -16.58 -15.82
N GLN A 181 -7.76 -17.44 -15.74
CA GLN A 181 -8.48 -17.71 -14.50
C GLN A 181 -7.62 -18.42 -13.45
N ILE A 182 -6.76 -19.36 -13.86
CA ILE A 182 -5.79 -20.02 -12.97
C ILE A 182 -4.81 -18.99 -12.38
N LEU A 183 -4.30 -18.06 -13.21
CA LEU A 183 -3.45 -16.97 -12.76
C LEU A 183 -4.19 -16.03 -11.79
N GLY A 184 -5.43 -15.66 -12.13
CA GLY A 184 -6.28 -14.84 -11.26
C GLY A 184 -6.51 -15.47 -9.88
N TRP A 185 -6.87 -16.75 -9.83
CA TRP A 185 -7.04 -17.47 -8.57
C TRP A 185 -5.73 -17.65 -7.81
N SER A 186 -4.61 -17.86 -8.52
CA SER A 186 -3.29 -17.97 -7.91
C SER A 186 -2.90 -16.66 -7.21
N ILE A 187 -3.12 -15.50 -7.84
CA ILE A 187 -2.89 -14.19 -7.21
C ILE A 187 -3.74 -14.02 -5.95
N ILE A 188 -5.04 -14.36 -6.02
CA ILE A 188 -5.94 -14.26 -4.85
C ILE A 188 -5.45 -15.14 -3.70
N MET A 189 -5.12 -16.41 -3.97
CA MET A 189 -4.67 -17.35 -2.95
C MET A 189 -3.34 -16.93 -2.33
N THR A 190 -2.36 -16.53 -3.15
CA THR A 190 -1.08 -16.04 -2.67
C THR A 190 -1.24 -14.76 -1.84
N ALA A 191 -2.04 -13.79 -2.30
CA ALA A 191 -2.29 -12.56 -1.57
C ALA A 191 -2.98 -12.80 -0.22
N ALA A 192 -3.98 -13.69 -0.18
CA ALA A 192 -4.66 -14.07 1.05
C ALA A 192 -3.71 -14.76 2.05
N PHE A 193 -2.90 -15.70 1.57
CA PHE A 193 -1.91 -16.39 2.39
C PHE A 193 -0.85 -15.44 2.94
N VAL A 194 -0.25 -14.59 2.10
CA VAL A 194 0.74 -13.58 2.51
C VAL A 194 0.14 -12.60 3.53
N SER A 195 -1.11 -12.17 3.32
CA SER A 195 -1.81 -11.29 4.25
C SER A 195 -2.02 -11.94 5.62
N LEU A 196 -2.42 -13.22 5.65
CA LEU A 196 -2.61 -13.98 6.88
C LEU A 196 -1.27 -14.17 7.62
N VAL A 197 -0.24 -14.66 6.93
CA VAL A 197 1.10 -14.85 7.51
C VAL A 197 1.66 -13.53 8.02
N GLY A 198 1.52 -12.45 7.25
CA GLY A 198 1.95 -11.11 7.65
C GLY A 198 1.22 -10.62 8.89
N ALA A 199 -0.10 -10.81 8.98
CA ALA A 199 -0.88 -10.45 10.16
C ALA A 199 -0.48 -11.29 11.39
N CYS A 200 -0.36 -12.60 11.25
CA CYS A 200 0.09 -13.51 12.30
C CYS A 200 1.48 -13.10 12.80
N TYR A 201 2.44 -12.90 11.90
CA TYR A 201 3.79 -12.50 12.25
C TYR A 201 3.85 -11.15 12.97
N ARG A 202 3.08 -10.15 12.50
CA ARG A 202 2.99 -8.83 13.16
C ARG A 202 2.40 -8.95 14.56
N ASN A 203 1.39 -9.79 14.77
CA ASN A 203 0.80 -10.02 16.08
C ASN A 203 1.72 -10.84 17.00
N CYS A 204 2.42 -11.86 16.50
CA CYS A 204 3.37 -12.66 17.28
C CYS A 204 4.60 -11.87 17.71
N ARG A 205 5.07 -10.93 16.88
CA ARG A 205 6.18 -10.01 17.21
C ARG A 205 5.72 -8.74 17.92
N SER A 206 4.44 -8.63 18.28
CA SER A 206 3.96 -7.49 19.05
C SER A 206 4.53 -7.58 20.46
N GLU A 207 5.25 -6.54 20.87
CA GLU A 207 5.78 -6.41 22.22
C GLU A 207 4.69 -6.18 23.30
N VAL A 208 3.47 -5.86 22.86
CA VAL A 208 2.31 -5.57 23.71
C VAL A 208 1.22 -6.63 23.56
N SER A 209 0.51 -6.88 24.67
CA SER A 209 -0.67 -7.76 24.70
C SER A 209 -1.77 -7.26 23.77
N TYR A 210 -2.62 -8.16 23.27
CA TYR A 210 -3.74 -7.84 22.38
C TYR A 210 -4.70 -6.77 22.96
N LEU A 211 -5.00 -6.84 24.26
CA LEU A 211 -5.86 -5.85 24.93
C LEU A 211 -5.19 -4.47 25.00
N GLN A 212 -3.91 -4.43 25.33
CA GLN A 212 -3.12 -3.20 25.35
C GLN A 212 -3.00 -2.59 23.95
N LEU A 213 -2.80 -3.41 22.92
CA LEU A 213 -2.79 -2.97 21.52
C LEU A 213 -4.14 -2.39 21.09
N THR A 214 -5.24 -2.99 21.55
CA THR A 214 -6.59 -2.50 21.27
C THR A 214 -6.85 -1.17 21.96
N PHE A 215 -6.44 -1.02 23.22
CA PHE A 215 -6.50 0.25 23.94
C PHE A 215 -5.67 1.32 23.22
N TRP A 216 -4.44 1.00 22.85
CA TRP A 216 -3.53 1.90 22.16
C TRP A 216 -4.13 2.42 20.84
N ARG A 217 -4.74 1.55 20.01
CA ARG A 217 -5.42 1.98 18.79
C ARG A 217 -6.57 2.97 19.07
N ARG A 218 -7.37 2.71 20.10
CA ARG A 218 -8.46 3.62 20.52
C ARG A 218 -7.94 4.95 21.03
N TYR A 219 -6.85 4.93 21.80
CA TYR A 219 -6.18 6.14 22.27
C TYR A 219 -5.73 7.00 21.08
N LEU A 220 -5.01 6.44 20.11
CA LEU A 220 -4.54 7.18 18.92
C LEU A 220 -5.69 7.76 18.09
N GLU A 221 -6.80 7.04 17.97
CA GLU A 221 -7.99 7.54 17.26
C GLU A 221 -8.59 8.76 17.97
N LYS A 222 -8.71 8.69 19.30
CA LYS A 222 -9.23 9.79 20.12
C LYS A 222 -8.28 10.97 20.21
N GLU A 223 -6.98 10.71 20.35
CA GLU A 223 -5.94 11.72 20.29
C GLU A 223 -6.03 12.50 18.98
N LYS A 224 -6.12 11.81 17.83
CA LYS A 224 -6.27 12.46 16.53
C LYS A 224 -7.55 13.31 16.46
N GLN A 225 -8.69 12.76 16.90
CA GLN A 225 -9.96 13.48 16.88
C GLN A 225 -9.86 14.80 17.66
N HIS A 226 -9.36 14.74 18.89
CA HIS A 226 -9.20 15.94 19.70
C HIS A 226 -8.13 16.88 19.15
N PHE A 227 -7.04 16.35 18.60
CA PHE A 227 -6.00 17.16 17.98
C PHE A 227 -6.54 18.01 16.81
N ASP A 228 -7.37 17.41 15.95
CA ASP A 228 -8.02 18.11 14.84
C ASP A 228 -8.98 19.21 15.35
N GLU A 229 -9.77 18.90 16.38
CA GLU A 229 -10.68 19.85 17.04
C GLU A 229 -9.93 21.04 17.67
N PHE A 230 -8.87 20.77 18.44
CA PHE A 230 -8.04 21.80 19.07
C PHE A 230 -7.31 22.65 18.02
N THR A 231 -6.75 22.04 16.98
CA THR A 231 -6.02 22.77 15.93
C THR A 231 -6.96 23.71 15.17
N ALA A 232 -8.19 23.26 14.87
CA ALA A 232 -9.20 24.08 14.21
C ALA A 232 -9.61 25.31 15.06
N ASP A 233 -9.85 25.11 16.37
CA ASP A 233 -10.18 26.20 17.29
C ASP A 233 -9.04 27.23 17.41
N TYR A 234 -7.80 26.77 17.57
CA TYR A 234 -6.63 27.66 17.64
C TYR A 234 -6.39 28.40 16.32
N ALA A 235 -6.59 27.75 15.17
CA ALA A 235 -6.51 28.40 13.86
C ALA A 235 -7.56 29.51 13.72
N ASN A 236 -8.80 29.25 14.15
CA ASN A 236 -9.87 30.25 14.14
C ASN A 236 -9.57 31.46 15.04
N LYS A 237 -9.09 31.22 16.26
CA LYS A 237 -8.66 32.27 17.20
C LYS A 237 -7.54 33.13 16.61
N LEU A 238 -6.51 32.48 16.04
CA LEU A 238 -5.38 33.17 15.43
C LEU A 238 -5.81 34.02 14.22
N ALA A 239 -6.66 33.47 13.34
CA ALA A 239 -7.18 34.17 12.18
C ALA A 239 -8.02 35.40 12.59
N LYS A 240 -8.94 35.21 13.55
CA LYS A 240 -9.80 36.30 14.06
C LYS A 240 -8.98 37.43 14.67
N ARG A 241 -8.02 37.12 15.54
CA ARG A 241 -7.13 38.10 16.17
C ARG A 241 -6.36 38.90 15.11
N ASN A 242 -5.75 38.22 14.13
CA ASN A 242 -4.95 38.88 13.11
C ASN A 242 -5.79 39.79 12.20
N LEU A 243 -6.99 39.35 11.80
CA LEU A 243 -7.90 40.17 10.99
C LEU A 243 -8.37 41.39 11.78
N GLN A 244 -8.73 41.22 13.05
CA GLN A 244 -9.19 42.31 13.90
C GLN A 244 -8.09 43.38 14.07
N SER A 245 -6.88 42.98 14.48
CA SER A 245 -5.75 43.91 14.61
C SER A 245 -5.38 44.59 13.28
N PHE A 246 -5.52 43.89 12.14
CA PHE A 246 -5.27 44.48 10.82
C PHE A 246 -6.27 45.60 10.48
N PHE A 247 -7.57 45.37 10.67
CA PHE A 247 -8.60 46.37 10.35
C PHE A 247 -8.64 47.53 11.37
N GLU A 248 -8.33 47.26 12.64
CA GLU A 248 -8.28 48.26 13.71
C GLU A 248 -6.93 49.00 13.77
N ARG A 249 -5.91 48.54 13.00
CA ARG A 249 -4.53 49.06 12.99
C ARG A 249 -3.85 49.01 14.36
N GLU A 250 -4.19 48.02 15.16
CA GLU A 250 -3.62 47.80 16.49
C GLU A 250 -2.53 46.73 16.48
N LYS A 251 -1.66 46.75 17.50
CA LYS A 251 -0.67 45.67 17.67
C LYS A 251 -1.39 44.41 18.18
N PRO A 252 -1.15 43.23 17.59
CA PRO A 252 -1.83 42.02 18.01
C PRO A 252 -1.39 41.55 19.39
N GLU A 253 -2.35 41.09 20.20
CA GLU A 253 -2.08 40.47 21.49
C GLU A 253 -1.23 39.20 21.35
N ALA A 254 -0.33 38.95 22.29
CA ALA A 254 0.53 37.77 22.26
C ALA A 254 -0.27 36.48 22.46
N MET A 255 -0.15 35.54 21.51
CA MET A 255 -0.75 34.20 21.60
C MET A 255 0.38 33.18 21.67
N ARG A 256 0.35 32.31 22.68
CA ARG A 256 1.33 31.23 22.82
C ARG A 256 0.97 30.10 21.86
N LEU A 257 1.86 29.83 20.92
CA LEU A 257 1.79 28.69 20.02
C LEU A 257 3.02 27.81 20.25
N PRO A 258 2.93 26.50 20.00
CA PRO A 258 4.10 25.63 20.05
C PRO A 258 5.16 26.13 19.07
N ASP A 259 6.43 26.05 19.46
CA ASP A 259 7.55 26.46 18.62
C ASP A 259 7.83 25.43 17.52
N TYR A 260 8.72 25.78 16.60
CA TYR A 260 9.07 24.91 15.48
C TYR A 260 9.62 23.55 15.94
N LYS A 261 10.40 23.51 17.04
CA LYS A 261 10.99 22.28 17.56
C LYS A 261 9.92 21.32 18.08
N ALA A 262 8.94 21.82 18.84
CA ALA A 262 7.81 21.03 19.32
C ALA A 262 7.04 20.38 18.15
N TRP A 263 6.74 21.14 17.09
CA TRP A 263 6.07 20.61 15.90
C TRP A 263 6.88 19.55 15.17
N GLU A 264 8.19 19.75 15.07
CA GLU A 264 9.09 18.81 14.42
C GLU A 264 9.20 17.48 15.19
N GLU A 265 9.25 17.55 16.52
CA GLU A 265 9.40 16.38 17.39
C GLU A 265 8.16 15.49 17.37
N ILE A 266 6.96 16.06 17.54
CA ILE A 266 5.71 15.28 17.50
C ILE A 266 5.44 14.64 16.12
N SER A 267 6.10 15.16 15.07
CA SER A 267 6.00 14.65 13.70
C SER A 267 6.92 13.46 13.41
N ALA A 268 7.88 13.13 14.29
CA ALA A 268 8.83 12.03 14.09
C ALA A 268 8.11 10.67 13.93
N TYR A 269 8.78 9.63 13.41
CA TYR A 269 8.15 8.29 13.33
C TYR A 269 8.21 7.59 14.70
N TYR A 270 7.07 7.08 15.19
CA TYR A 270 6.99 6.45 16.51
C TYR A 270 7.31 4.96 16.43
N ASN A 271 8.22 4.49 17.27
CA ASN A 271 8.35 3.08 17.64
C ASN A 271 8.07 2.96 19.13
N PHE A 272 7.16 2.06 19.49
CA PHE A 272 6.90 1.75 20.89
C PHE A 272 8.11 1.06 21.52
N SER A 273 8.39 1.42 22.77
CA SER A 273 9.47 0.85 23.58
C SER A 273 8.90 0.49 24.94
N LYS A 274 9.12 -0.73 25.42
CA LYS A 274 8.70 -1.15 26.78
C LYS A 274 9.30 -0.30 27.91
N LYS A 275 10.40 0.42 27.64
CA LYS A 275 11.06 1.26 28.64
C LYS A 275 10.30 2.57 28.91
N GLU A 276 9.38 2.94 28.03
CA GLU A 276 8.60 4.18 28.10
C GLU A 276 7.13 3.87 27.81
N GLU A 277 6.26 3.90 28.83
CA GLU A 277 4.83 3.57 28.71
C GLU A 277 4.00 4.64 27.96
N CYS A 278 4.53 5.21 26.87
CA CYS A 278 3.84 6.19 26.05
C CYS A 278 3.12 5.51 24.87
N TYR A 279 1.91 5.98 24.55
CA TYR A 279 1.10 5.49 23.43
C TYR A 279 1.25 6.39 22.18
N SER A 280 1.79 7.59 22.30
CA SER A 280 2.08 8.47 21.18
C SER A 280 3.33 9.31 21.43
N ILE A 281 3.86 9.93 20.36
CA ILE A 281 4.97 10.88 20.49
C ILE A 281 4.51 12.16 21.17
N LEU A 282 3.26 12.56 20.95
CA LEU A 282 2.71 13.73 21.62
C LEU A 282 2.62 13.51 23.13
N GLN A 283 2.14 12.33 23.57
CA GLN A 283 2.15 11.93 24.97
C GLN A 283 3.59 11.93 25.51
N ARG A 284 4.52 11.30 24.80
CA ARG A 284 5.94 11.27 25.20
C ARG A 284 6.52 12.67 25.37
N TYR A 285 6.27 13.57 24.42
CA TYR A 285 6.72 14.96 24.46
C TYR A 285 6.18 15.72 25.67
N VAL A 286 4.90 15.51 26.00
CA VAL A 286 4.25 16.17 27.15
C VAL A 286 4.73 15.60 28.49
N GLU A 287 4.88 14.28 28.59
CA GLU A 287 5.21 13.60 29.86
C GLU A 287 6.70 13.69 30.22
N MET A 288 7.61 13.69 29.24
CA MET A 288 9.05 13.70 29.50
C MET A 288 9.67 15.10 29.50
N GLY A 289 9.04 16.08 28.83
CA GLY A 289 9.61 17.41 28.64
C GLY A 289 11.02 17.38 28.00
N ASP A 290 11.74 18.50 28.00
CA ASP A 290 13.11 18.62 27.44
C ASP A 290 14.19 17.76 28.15
N LYS A 291 13.82 16.93 29.13
CA LYS A 291 14.76 16.07 29.84
C LYS A 291 14.89 14.73 29.09
N GLU A 292 16.09 14.54 28.53
CA GLU A 292 16.57 13.35 27.81
C GLU A 292 16.16 13.22 26.33
N PHE A 293 16.58 14.17 25.51
CA PHE A 293 16.80 13.91 24.09
C PHE A 293 18.27 13.55 23.83
N THR A 294 18.70 12.35 24.22
CA THR A 294 19.99 11.83 23.72
C THR A 294 19.80 11.37 22.27
N PRO A 295 20.64 11.82 21.31
CA PRO A 295 20.53 11.44 19.90
C PRO A 295 20.66 9.93 19.65
N ASP A 296 21.17 9.18 20.62
CA ASP A 296 21.36 7.72 20.57
C ASP A 296 20.07 6.90 20.79
N MET A 297 18.96 7.52 21.22
CA MET A 297 17.69 6.81 21.39
C MET A 297 16.88 6.64 20.09
N ARG A 298 17.52 6.81 18.92
CA ARG A 298 16.94 6.51 17.60
C ARG A 298 17.16 5.08 17.12
N SER A 299 17.37 4.12 18.01
CA SER A 299 17.17 2.71 17.71
C SER A 299 17.42 1.89 18.96
N VAL A 300 16.35 1.36 19.55
CA VAL A 300 16.47 0.14 20.33
C VAL A 300 15.46 -0.83 19.74
N VAL A 301 15.92 -1.53 18.70
CA VAL A 301 15.37 -2.84 18.34
C VAL A 301 16.40 -3.81 18.91
N ASP A 302 15.97 -4.57 19.90
CA ASP A 302 16.60 -5.77 20.47
C ASP A 302 18.01 -5.58 21.07
N ILE A 303 18.06 -5.19 22.35
CA ILE A 303 19.10 -5.72 23.25
C ILE A 303 18.63 -7.11 23.64
N ASP A 304 19.06 -8.13 22.89
CA ASP A 304 19.19 -9.52 23.32
C ASP A 304 19.97 -10.30 22.23
N ASN A 305 21.28 -10.07 22.19
CA ASN A 305 22.34 -11.06 21.90
C ASN A 305 23.71 -10.37 21.83
N GLU A 306 24.19 -9.87 22.97
CA GLU A 306 25.62 -9.82 23.25
C GLU A 306 25.91 -10.94 24.24
N ASN A 307 26.11 -12.15 23.71
CA ASN A 307 26.90 -13.23 24.31
C ASN A 307 26.78 -14.48 23.42
N GLU A 308 27.48 -14.43 22.28
CA GLU A 308 28.14 -15.55 21.60
C GLU A 308 28.47 -15.08 20.18
N ILE A 309 29.64 -15.49 19.67
CA ILE A 309 30.28 -15.03 18.43
C ILE A 309 31.19 -13.79 18.63
N SER A 310 32.09 -13.90 19.60
CA SER A 310 33.37 -13.19 19.57
C SER A 310 34.52 -14.15 19.88
N THR A 311 34.64 -15.22 19.08
CA THR A 311 35.82 -16.10 19.06
C THR A 311 35.87 -16.92 17.77
N LEU A 312 35.94 -16.26 16.60
CA LEU A 312 36.39 -16.89 15.34
C LEU A 312 36.63 -15.82 14.27
N CYS A 313 37.53 -14.87 14.57
CA CYS A 313 38.25 -14.05 13.58
C CYS A 313 39.35 -13.27 14.31
N GLN A 314 40.25 -14.00 14.97
CA GLN A 314 41.48 -13.43 15.52
C GLN A 314 42.63 -14.42 15.34
N SER A 315 42.85 -14.84 14.09
CA SER A 315 44.06 -15.52 13.65
C SER A 315 44.23 -15.32 12.14
N ASP A 316 44.51 -14.08 11.73
CA ASP A 316 45.40 -13.81 10.61
C ASP A 316 45.61 -12.31 10.47
N ASN A 317 46.60 -11.82 11.21
CA ASN A 317 47.50 -10.73 10.83
C ASN A 317 48.38 -10.37 12.02
N ARG A 318 49.43 -11.16 12.22
CA ARG A 318 50.67 -10.66 12.83
C ARG A 318 51.86 -11.56 12.43
N ALA A 319 52.82 -10.92 11.76
CA ALA A 319 54.14 -11.38 11.31
C ALA A 319 54.18 -12.24 10.04
#